data_AF-A0A9E0QVR2-F1
#
_entry.id   AF-A0A9E0QVR2-F1
#
_cell.length_a   1.000
_cell.length_b   1.000
_cell.length_c   1.000
_cell.angle_alpha   90.00
_cell.angle_beta   90.00
_cell.angle_gamma   90.00
#
_symmetry.space_group_name_H-M   'P 1'
#
loop_
_entity.id
_entity.type
_entity.pdbx_description
1 polymer ?
#
loop_
_entity_poly.entity_id
_entity_poly.type
_entity_poly.pdbx_seq_one_letter_code
_entity_poly.pdbx_strand_id
1 'polypeptide(L)'
;MIYSVTLLFGLILAPLLVQLRGYKPAALFFTVAAVYAVFGAASFARIQIALSQVREAEPAYQETYYVMSHAYFLLNIGIAMAVFGAITLAQTRFGVMRYPGLTKLLFWILHITLIGSTSFQGVLAFILPKPRRYIDYPEFMETYLLIISWSGVLSQAALLGLLCLLLWSITARWLAS
;
A
#
# COMPACT_ATOMS: atom_id res chain seq x y z
N MET A 1 7.26 -1.55 16.47
CA MET A 1 8.08 -2.56 15.76
C MET A 1 7.29 -3.83 15.36
N ILE A 2 6.60 -4.51 16.29
CA ILE A 2 5.93 -5.81 16.04
C ILE A 2 4.88 -5.76 14.91
N TYR A 3 4.05 -4.70 14.85
CA TYR A 3 3.01 -4.54 13.83
C TYR A 3 3.54 -4.44 12.40
N SER A 4 4.66 -3.75 12.21
CA SER A 4 5.26 -3.55 10.88
C SER A 4 5.78 -4.87 10.30
N VAL A 5 6.41 -5.69 11.14
CA VAL A 5 6.96 -6.99 10.71
C VAL A 5 5.84 -7.99 10.40
N THR A 6 4.81 -8.10 11.26
CA THR A 6 3.67 -9.00 10.98
C THR A 6 2.88 -8.59 9.74
N LEU A 7 2.73 -7.28 9.52
CA LEU A 7 2.08 -6.74 8.33
C LEU A 7 2.91 -7.05 7.07
N LEU A 8 4.22 -6.87 7.12
CA LEU A 8 5.14 -7.21 6.04
C LEU A 8 5.05 -8.68 5.65
N PHE A 9 5.11 -9.58 6.63
CA PHE A 9 4.93 -11.01 6.38
C PHE A 9 3.56 -11.31 5.77
N GLY A 10 2.48 -10.69 6.27
CA GLY A 10 1.14 -10.83 5.72
C GLY A 10 1.03 -10.35 4.26
N LEU A 11 1.61 -9.19 3.93
CA LEU A 11 1.58 -8.62 2.59
C LEU A 11 2.43 -9.39 1.58
N ILE A 12 3.42 -10.16 2.02
CA ILE A 12 4.25 -10.99 1.12
C ILE A 12 3.63 -12.38 0.98
N LEU A 13 3.32 -13.05 2.09
CA LEU A 13 2.81 -14.43 2.09
C LEU A 13 1.41 -14.53 1.48
N ALA A 14 0.50 -13.61 1.78
CA ALA A 14 -0.89 -13.72 1.34
C ALA A 14 -1.05 -13.69 -0.20
N PRO A 15 -0.51 -12.70 -0.94
CA PRO A 15 -0.60 -12.72 -2.40
C PRO A 15 0.23 -13.83 -3.04
N LEU A 16 1.34 -14.24 -2.41
CA LEU A 16 2.17 -15.34 -2.92
C LEU A 16 1.42 -16.68 -2.87
N LEU A 17 0.70 -16.96 -1.76
CA LEU A 17 -0.16 -18.14 -1.66
C LEU A 17 -1.28 -18.14 -2.70
N VAL A 18 -1.87 -16.98 -2.99
CA VAL A 18 -2.93 -16.84 -4.00
C VAL A 18 -2.40 -17.06 -5.41
N GLN A 19 -1.18 -16.62 -5.69
CA GLN A 19 -0.53 -16.88 -6.97
C GLN A 19 -0.17 -18.35 -7.15
N LEU A 20 0.34 -19.02 -6.11
CA LEU A 20 0.65 -20.45 -6.13
C LEU A 20 -0.60 -21.31 -6.40
N ARG A 21 -1.77 -20.86 -5.94
CA ARG A 21 -3.06 -21.51 -6.24
C ARG A 21 -3.61 -21.22 -7.65
N GLY A 22 -2.89 -20.45 -8.47
CA GLY A 22 -3.28 -20.19 -9.87
C GLY A 22 -4.51 -19.30 -10.03
N TYR A 23 -4.93 -18.55 -9.01
CA TYR A 23 -6.16 -17.75 -9.07
C TYR A 23 -6.09 -16.60 -10.09
N LYS A 24 -7.28 -16.10 -10.45
CA LYS A 24 -7.49 -14.97 -11.36
C LYS A 24 -6.78 -13.71 -10.81
N PRO A 25 -6.31 -12.78 -11.68
CA PRO A 25 -5.59 -11.58 -11.24
C PRO A 25 -6.35 -10.75 -10.19
N ALA A 26 -7.68 -10.67 -10.30
CA ALA A 26 -8.52 -9.94 -9.35
C ALA A 26 -8.39 -10.43 -7.90
N ALA A 27 -8.16 -11.74 -7.69
CA ALA A 27 -8.02 -12.31 -6.36
C ALA A 27 -6.79 -11.76 -5.62
N LEU A 28 -5.71 -11.44 -6.35
CA LEU A 28 -4.49 -10.88 -5.77
C LEU A 28 -4.75 -9.49 -5.17
N PHE A 29 -5.43 -8.62 -5.92
CA PHE A 29 -5.83 -7.29 -5.47
C PHE A 29 -6.73 -7.34 -4.24
N PHE A 30 -7.76 -8.19 -4.24
CA PHE A 30 -8.65 -8.33 -3.10
C PHE A 30 -7.97 -8.90 -1.85
N THR A 31 -7.05 -9.85 -2.04
CA THR A 31 -6.30 -10.43 -0.92
C THR A 31 -5.44 -9.37 -0.24
N VAL A 32 -4.70 -8.60 -1.03
CA VAL A 32 -3.88 -7.50 -0.51
C VAL A 32 -4.75 -6.40 0.11
N ALA A 33 -5.86 -6.02 -0.53
CA ALA A 33 -6.80 -5.05 0.00
C ALA A 33 -7.36 -5.48 1.37
N ALA A 34 -7.71 -6.77 1.52
CA ALA A 34 -8.18 -7.31 2.79
C ALA A 34 -7.10 -7.25 3.88
N VAL A 35 -5.85 -7.57 3.55
CA VAL A 35 -4.72 -7.45 4.49
C VAL A 35 -4.57 -5.99 4.93
N TYR A 36 -4.48 -5.04 4.00
CA TYR A 36 -4.38 -3.61 4.33
C TYR A 36 -5.59 -3.09 5.14
N ALA A 37 -6.80 -3.55 4.85
CA ALA A 37 -8.00 -3.17 5.58
C ALA A 37 -7.97 -3.67 7.03
N VAL A 38 -7.61 -4.94 7.26
CA VAL A 38 -7.53 -5.54 8.61
C VAL A 38 -6.47 -4.82 9.44
N PHE A 39 -5.27 -4.65 8.90
CA PHE A 39 -4.19 -3.98 9.62
C PHE A 39 -4.42 -2.47 9.76
N GLY A 40 -5.02 -1.81 8.77
CA GLY A 40 -5.39 -0.40 8.82
C GLY A 40 -6.45 -0.14 9.90
N ALA A 41 -7.51 -0.94 9.95
CA ALA A 41 -8.56 -0.86 10.97
C ALA A 41 -8.00 -1.15 12.38
N ALA A 42 -7.14 -2.17 12.53
CA ALA A 42 -6.49 -2.47 13.80
C ALA A 42 -5.60 -1.33 14.29
N SER A 43 -4.83 -0.71 13.38
CA SER A 43 -3.99 0.45 13.69
C SER A 43 -4.83 1.65 14.08
N PHE A 44 -5.91 1.94 13.34
CA PHE A 44 -6.84 3.03 13.64
C PHE A 44 -7.50 2.87 15.02
N ALA A 45 -8.01 1.67 15.32
CA ALA A 45 -8.63 1.38 16.62
C ALA A 45 -7.65 1.58 17.78
N ARG A 46 -6.39 1.14 17.63
CA ARG A 46 -5.36 1.34 18.67
C ARG A 46 -5.04 2.81 18.90
N ILE A 47 -4.94 3.60 17.84
CA ILE A 47 -4.68 5.03 17.92
C ILE A 47 -5.83 5.72 18.66
N GLN A 48 -7.07 5.38 18.34
CA GLN A 48 -8.24 5.96 19.00
C GLN A 48 -8.29 5.62 20.49
N ILE A 49 -7.95 4.38 20.87
CA ILE A 49 -7.81 3.99 22.28
C ILE A 49 -6.68 4.78 22.95
N ALA A 50 -5.50 4.85 22.34
CA ALA A 50 -4.36 5.58 22.91
C ALA A 50 -4.66 7.07 23.12
N LEU A 51 -5.33 7.72 22.15
CA LEU A 51 -5.75 9.12 22.27
C LEU A 51 -6.78 9.33 23.38
N SER A 52 -7.71 8.38 23.57
CA SER A 52 -8.68 8.46 24.66
C SER A 52 -8.00 8.45 26.04
N GLN A 53 -6.87 7.74 26.18
CA GLN A 53 -6.08 7.69 27.41
C GLN A 53 -5.23 8.96 27.63
N VAL A 54 -4.66 9.53 26.56
CA VAL A 54 -3.81 10.74 26.64
C VAL A 54 -4.64 12.02 26.87
N ARG A 55 -5.88 12.06 26.36
CA ARG A 55 -6.79 13.20 26.54
C ARG A 55 -7.14 13.50 27.99
N GLU A 56 -7.01 12.53 28.89
CA GLU A 56 -7.27 12.69 30.33
C GLU A 56 -6.04 13.20 31.11
N ALA A 57 -4.83 13.14 30.52
CA ALA A 57 -3.59 13.35 31.25
C ALA A 57 -2.93 14.73 31.03
N GLU A 58 -3.02 15.38 29.86
CA GLU A 58 -2.46 16.74 29.63
C GLU A 58 -2.85 17.30 28.24
N PRO A 59 -3.21 18.60 28.10
CA PRO A 59 -3.60 19.22 26.82
C PRO A 59 -2.41 19.56 25.90
N ALA A 60 -1.16 19.26 26.31
CA ALA A 60 0.06 19.67 25.59
C ALA A 60 0.48 18.74 24.44
N TYR A 61 -0.15 17.56 24.27
CA TYR A 61 0.20 16.60 23.22
C TYR A 61 -0.50 16.88 21.88
N GLN A 62 -0.53 18.15 21.44
CA GLN A 62 -1.02 18.52 20.10
C GLN A 62 -0.06 18.11 18.96
N GLU A 63 1.15 17.63 19.29
CA GLU A 63 2.17 17.13 18.35
C GLU A 63 1.90 15.68 17.86
N THR A 64 0.62 15.31 17.64
CA THR A 64 0.20 13.92 17.31
C THR A 64 -0.13 13.71 15.82
N TYR A 65 0.35 14.58 14.92
CA TYR A 65 0.12 14.44 13.47
C TYR A 65 0.74 13.17 12.88
N TYR A 66 1.81 12.64 13.49
CA TYR A 66 2.53 11.48 12.96
C TYR A 66 1.77 10.16 13.13
N VAL A 67 1.02 10.02 14.22
CA VAL A 67 0.30 8.80 14.56
C VAL A 67 -0.98 8.67 13.70
N MET A 68 -1.71 9.78 13.53
CA MET A 68 -2.92 9.81 12.70
C MET A 68 -2.62 9.49 11.23
N SER A 69 -1.58 10.09 10.66
CA SER A 69 -1.21 9.93 9.25
C SER A 69 -1.04 8.46 8.84
N HIS A 70 -0.44 7.64 9.70
CA HIS A 70 -0.07 6.28 9.32
C HIS A 70 -1.28 5.35 9.15
N ALA A 71 -2.30 5.45 10.01
CA ALA A 71 -3.48 4.58 9.90
C ALA A 71 -4.35 4.92 8.69
N TYR A 72 -4.56 6.21 8.40
CA TYR A 72 -5.28 6.62 7.19
C TYR A 72 -4.54 6.20 5.93
N PHE A 73 -3.21 6.20 5.95
CA PHE A 73 -2.40 5.81 4.79
C PHE A 73 -2.57 4.33 4.43
N LEU A 74 -2.50 3.41 5.40
CA LEU A 74 -2.73 1.98 5.16
C LEU A 74 -4.14 1.72 4.64
N LEU A 75 -5.13 2.41 5.20
CA LEU A 75 -6.53 2.26 4.81
C LEU A 75 -6.76 2.79 3.37
N ASN A 76 -6.19 3.93 3.01
CA ASN A 76 -6.26 4.48 1.65
C ASN A 76 -5.62 3.56 0.61
N ILE A 77 -4.48 2.94 0.94
CA ILE A 77 -3.84 1.95 0.08
C ILE A 77 -4.73 0.71 -0.09
N GLY A 78 -5.37 0.24 1.00
CA GLY A 78 -6.33 -0.86 0.94
C GLY A 78 -7.53 -0.56 0.03
N ILE A 79 -8.09 0.66 0.12
CA ILE A 79 -9.18 1.11 -0.76
C ILE A 79 -8.72 1.16 -2.22
N ALA A 80 -7.55 1.74 -2.50
CA ALA A 80 -7.02 1.80 -3.87
C ALA A 80 -6.87 0.40 -4.48
N MET A 81 -6.32 -0.56 -3.72
CA MET A 81 -6.20 -1.95 -4.14
C MET A 81 -7.57 -2.62 -4.36
N ALA A 82 -8.56 -2.33 -3.52
CA ALA A 82 -9.93 -2.84 -3.70
C ALA A 82 -10.57 -2.32 -4.99
N VAL A 83 -10.36 -1.04 -5.33
CA VAL A 83 -10.86 -0.44 -6.58
C VAL A 83 -10.25 -1.13 -7.79
N PHE A 84 -8.93 -1.33 -7.82
CA PHE A 84 -8.29 -2.07 -8.91
C PHE A 84 -8.73 -3.54 -8.96
N GLY A 85 -8.97 -4.16 -7.80
CA GLY A 85 -9.58 -5.49 -7.71
C GLY A 85 -10.98 -5.56 -8.33
N ALA A 86 -11.82 -4.56 -8.06
CA ALA A 86 -13.17 -4.48 -8.62
C ALA A 86 -13.15 -4.28 -10.14
N ILE A 87 -12.27 -3.40 -10.65
CA ILE A 87 -12.12 -3.18 -12.10
C ILE A 87 -11.64 -4.45 -12.80
N THR A 88 -10.60 -5.11 -12.28
CA THR A 88 -10.08 -6.36 -12.87
C THR A 88 -11.09 -7.50 -12.79
N LEU A 89 -11.90 -7.55 -11.72
CA LEU A 89 -13.01 -8.49 -11.61
C LEU A 89 -14.08 -8.24 -12.67
N ALA A 90 -14.50 -6.98 -12.86
CA ALA A 90 -15.46 -6.60 -13.89
C ALA A 90 -14.95 -6.97 -15.29
N GLN A 91 -13.70 -6.62 -15.61
CA GLN A 91 -13.10 -6.98 -16.90
C GLN A 91 -13.04 -8.49 -17.14
N THR A 92 -12.75 -9.27 -16.09
CA THR A 92 -12.74 -10.73 -16.19
C THR A 92 -14.16 -11.29 -16.39
N ARG A 93 -15.17 -10.71 -15.73
CA ARG A 93 -16.57 -11.15 -15.82
C ARG A 93 -17.20 -10.85 -17.18
N PHE A 94 -16.87 -9.72 -17.79
CA PHE A 94 -17.36 -9.32 -19.11
C PHE A 94 -16.49 -9.82 -20.28
N GLY A 95 -15.48 -10.66 -20.01
CA GLY A 95 -14.60 -11.22 -21.04
C GLY A 95 -13.72 -10.17 -21.75
N VAL A 96 -13.53 -9.00 -21.13
CA VAL A 96 -12.79 -7.86 -21.70
C VAL A 96 -11.28 -8.02 -21.51
N MET A 97 -10.87 -8.80 -20.52
CA MET A 97 -9.48 -8.93 -20.09
C MET A 97 -8.64 -9.74 -21.09
N ARG A 98 -7.76 -9.06 -21.84
CA ARG A 98 -6.91 -9.69 -22.87
C ARG A 98 -5.60 -10.28 -22.35
N TYR A 99 -4.96 -9.63 -21.38
CA TYR A 99 -3.61 -9.99 -20.93
C TYR A 99 -3.52 -10.24 -19.42
N PRO A 100 -4.04 -11.39 -18.92
CA PRO A 100 -4.03 -11.69 -17.49
C PRO A 100 -2.63 -11.83 -16.89
N GLY A 101 -1.64 -12.28 -17.66
CA GLY A 101 -0.25 -12.40 -17.20
C GLY A 101 0.41 -11.04 -16.92
N LEU A 102 0.26 -10.08 -17.84
CA LEU A 102 0.80 -8.73 -17.68
C LEU A 102 0.14 -7.99 -16.51
N THR A 103 -1.16 -8.16 -16.29
CA THR A 103 -1.84 -7.57 -15.14
C THR A 103 -1.31 -8.12 -13.81
N LYS A 104 -0.99 -9.43 -13.74
CA LYS A 104 -0.34 -10.02 -12.55
C LYS A 104 1.05 -9.43 -12.32
N LEU A 105 1.84 -9.26 -13.38
CA LEU A 105 3.18 -8.66 -13.27
C LEU A 105 3.12 -7.20 -12.78
N LEU A 106 2.27 -6.37 -13.39
CA LEU A 106 2.09 -4.97 -13.00
C LEU A 106 1.55 -4.85 -11.57
N PHE A 107 0.66 -5.76 -11.16
CA PHE A 107 0.23 -5.88 -9.76
C PHE A 107 1.42 -6.09 -8.82
N TRP A 108 2.31 -7.04 -9.10
CA TRP A 108 3.45 -7.31 -8.22
C TRP A 108 4.44 -6.17 -8.15
N ILE A 109 4.72 -5.52 -9.28
CA ILE A 109 5.60 -4.35 -9.31
C ILE A 109 4.99 -3.24 -8.46
N LEU A 110 3.70 -2.94 -8.65
CA LEU A 110 2.99 -1.94 -7.85
C LEU A 110 2.99 -2.30 -6.36
N HIS A 111 2.70 -3.56 -6.02
CA HIS A 111 2.59 -4.04 -4.66
C HIS A 111 3.94 -3.99 -3.90
N ILE A 112 5.01 -4.50 -4.51
CA ILE A 112 6.35 -4.52 -3.90
C ILE A 112 6.88 -3.09 -3.70
N THR A 113 6.67 -2.21 -4.69
CA THR A 113 7.10 -0.81 -4.59
C THR A 113 6.33 -0.05 -3.51
N LEU A 114 5.04 -0.35 -3.33
CA LEU A 114 4.24 0.18 -2.23
C LEU A 114 4.71 -0.32 -0.86
N ILE A 115 5.07 -1.60 -0.74
CA ILE A 115 5.64 -2.16 0.50
C ILE A 115 6.95 -1.44 0.84
N GLY A 116 7.81 -1.20 -0.15
CA GLY A 116 9.09 -0.52 0.02
C GLY A 116 8.95 0.91 0.52
N SER A 117 7.94 1.66 0.06
CA SER A 117 7.72 3.05 0.53
C SER A 117 7.05 3.13 1.90
N THR A 118 6.10 2.25 2.21
CA THR A 118 5.30 2.26 3.46
C THR A 118 6.05 1.72 4.67
N SER A 119 6.75 0.60 4.51
CA SER A 119 7.32 -0.14 5.64
C SER A 119 8.51 0.59 6.26
N PHE A 120 9.17 1.43 5.47
CA PHE A 120 10.39 2.14 5.85
C PHE A 120 10.12 3.41 6.66
N GLN A 121 9.05 4.16 6.36
CA GLN A 121 8.65 5.32 7.16
C GLN A 121 8.28 4.94 8.60
N GLY A 122 7.64 3.79 8.79
CA GLY A 122 7.20 3.31 10.12
C GLY A 122 8.31 2.76 11.02
N VAL A 123 9.49 2.44 10.48
CA VAL A 123 10.63 1.97 11.32
C VAL A 123 11.50 3.15 11.76
N LEU A 124 11.77 4.10 10.87
CA LEU A 124 12.66 5.23 11.16
C LEU A 124 12.02 6.31 12.03
N ALA A 125 10.73 6.57 11.84
CA ALA A 125 10.02 7.60 12.60
C ALA A 125 9.94 7.33 14.12
N PHE A 126 10.04 6.06 14.52
CA PHE A 126 9.96 5.65 15.92
C PHE A 126 11.32 5.45 16.56
N ILE A 127 12.38 5.25 15.76
CA ILE A 127 13.74 5.04 16.29
C ILE A 127 14.47 6.37 16.47
N LEU A 128 14.11 7.41 15.71
CA LEU A 128 14.81 8.69 15.74
C LEU A 128 13.84 9.86 15.80
N PRO A 129 13.99 10.77 16.79
CA PRO A 129 13.27 12.03 16.77
C PRO A 129 13.70 12.81 15.53
N LYS A 130 12.74 13.17 14.67
CA LYS A 130 13.02 13.92 13.44
C LYS A 130 13.68 15.25 13.82
N PRO A 131 14.93 15.51 13.40
CA PRO A 131 15.59 16.78 13.70
C PRO A 131 14.82 17.93 13.05
N ARG A 132 14.80 19.11 13.70
CA ARG A 132 14.10 20.29 13.17
C ARG A 132 14.75 20.88 11.91
N ARG A 133 16.02 20.55 11.64
CA ARG A 133 16.76 21.06 10.48
C ARG A 133 17.18 19.90 9.57
N TYR A 134 17.12 20.13 8.26
CA TYR A 134 17.55 19.14 7.26
C TYR A 134 19.03 18.73 7.39
N ILE A 135 19.87 19.60 7.96
CA ILE A 135 21.31 19.37 8.15
C ILE A 135 21.63 18.37 9.26
N ASP A 136 20.71 18.18 10.20
CA ASP A 136 20.90 17.29 11.36
C ASP A 136 20.46 15.85 11.03
N TYR A 137 20.13 15.57 9.76
CA TYR A 137 19.75 14.23 9.33
C TYR A 137 20.96 13.30 9.38
N PRO A 138 20.85 12.16 10.09
CA PRO A 138 21.91 11.17 10.09
C PRO A 138 22.14 10.62 8.67
N GLU A 139 23.39 10.29 8.37
CA GLU A 139 23.86 9.78 7.06
C GLU A 139 23.04 8.59 6.55
N PHE A 140 22.59 7.73 7.46
CA PHE A 140 21.76 6.58 7.13
C PHE A 140 20.35 6.98 6.67
N MET A 141 19.78 8.11 7.12
CA MET A 141 18.47 8.59 6.66
C MET A 141 18.49 9.09 5.22
N GLU A 142 19.60 9.60 4.71
CA GLU A 142 19.71 10.00 3.30
C GLU A 142 19.56 8.80 2.36
N THR A 143 20.24 7.69 2.69
CA THR A 143 20.10 6.42 1.95
C THR A 143 18.64 5.95 1.92
N TYR A 144 17.93 6.11 3.04
CA TYR A 144 16.53 5.72 3.13
C TYR A 144 15.58 6.65 2.34
N LEU A 145 15.82 7.96 2.34
CA LEU A 145 15.07 8.91 1.53
C LEU A 145 15.25 8.63 0.02
N LEU A 146 16.45 8.20 -0.38
CA LEU A 146 16.73 7.80 -1.74
C LEU A 146 15.92 6.55 -2.13
N ILE A 147 15.92 5.50 -1.30
CA ILE A 147 15.10 4.29 -1.53
C ILE A 147 13.61 4.61 -1.64
N ILE A 148 13.10 5.48 -0.75
CA ILE A 148 11.69 5.92 -0.78
C ILE A 148 11.38 6.66 -2.07
N SER A 149 12.28 7.54 -2.52
CA SER A 149 12.10 8.31 -3.76
C SER A 149 12.05 7.42 -5.00
N TRP A 150 12.97 6.45 -5.11
CA TRP A 150 12.97 5.46 -6.20
C TRP A 150 11.72 4.58 -6.18
N SER A 151 11.32 4.11 -5.00
CA SER A 151 10.08 3.34 -4.84
C SER A 151 8.85 4.15 -5.24
N GLY A 152 8.84 5.45 -4.92
CA GLY A 152 7.81 6.40 -5.32
C GLY A 152 7.66 6.50 -6.84
N VAL A 153 8.76 6.74 -7.55
CA VAL A 153 8.76 6.83 -9.03
C VAL A 153 8.31 5.52 -9.67
N LEU A 154 8.82 4.37 -9.19
CA LEU A 154 8.43 3.06 -9.69
C LEU A 154 6.95 2.74 -9.46
N SER A 155 6.40 3.12 -8.30
CA SER A 155 4.98 2.91 -7.99
C SER A 155 4.06 3.71 -8.92
N GLN A 156 4.42 4.95 -9.23
CA GLN A 156 3.68 5.80 -10.17
C GLN A 156 3.73 5.23 -11.59
N ALA A 157 4.91 4.78 -12.04
CA ALA A 157 5.07 4.13 -13.33
C ALA A 157 4.25 2.84 -13.44
N ALA A 158 4.27 2.01 -12.40
CA ALA A 158 3.47 0.77 -12.34
C ALA A 158 1.96 1.05 -12.37
N LEU A 159 1.51 2.09 -11.66
CA LEU A 159 0.11 2.51 -11.64
C LEU A 159 -0.35 3.00 -13.02
N LEU A 160 0.44 3.83 -13.69
CA LEU A 160 0.14 4.29 -15.05
C LEU A 160 0.14 3.13 -16.05
N GLY A 161 1.13 2.22 -15.96
CA GLY A 161 1.18 1.01 -16.78
C GLY A 161 -0.05 0.12 -16.58
N LEU A 162 -0.50 -0.04 -15.34
CA LEU A 162 -1.73 -0.79 -15.02
C LEU A 162 -2.97 -0.10 -15.61
N LEU A 163 -3.12 1.22 -15.41
CA LEU A 163 -4.25 1.98 -15.96
C LEU A 163 -4.29 1.91 -17.49
N CYS A 164 -3.16 2.13 -18.17
CA CYS A 164 -3.06 2.01 -19.63
C CYS A 164 -3.46 0.61 -20.10
N LEU A 165 -3.00 -0.45 -19.44
CA LEU A 165 -3.35 -1.82 -19.79
C LEU A 165 -4.87 -2.08 -19.63
N LEU A 166 -5.45 -1.62 -18.52
CA LEU A 166 -6.87 -1.79 -18.25
C LEU A 166 -7.74 -1.01 -19.26
N LEU A 167 -7.36 0.23 -19.57
CA LEU A 167 -8.03 1.06 -20.58
C LEU A 167 -7.92 0.45 -21.97
N TRP A 168 -6.73 0.00 -22.36
CA TRP A 168 -6.50 -0.68 -23.64
C TRP A 168 -7.37 -1.93 -23.79
N SER A 169 -7.50 -2.71 -22.71
CA SER A 169 -8.34 -3.91 -22.74
C SER A 169 -9.81 -3.57 -23.04
N ILE A 170 -10.30 -2.44 -22.52
CA ILE A 170 -11.68 -1.96 -22.73
C ILE A 170 -11.84 -1.41 -24.15
N THR A 171 -10.98 -0.50 -24.59
CA THR A 171 -11.08 0.14 -25.91
C THR A 171 -10.94 -0.87 -27.04
N ALA A 172 -10.06 -1.85 -26.88
CA ALA A 172 -9.83 -2.86 -27.91
C ALA A 172 -11.01 -3.84 -28.06
N ARG A 173 -11.87 -3.98 -27.04
CA ARG A 173 -13.15 -4.70 -27.18
C ARG A 173 -14.18 -3.86 -27.93
N TRP A 174 -14.27 -2.57 -27.62
CA TRP A 174 -15.17 -1.64 -28.32
C TRP A 174 -14.84 -1.49 -29.80
N LEU A 175 -13.57 -1.53 -30.18
CA LEU A 175 -13.14 -1.49 -31.58
C LEU A 175 -13.39 -2.81 -32.33
N ALA A 176 -13.67 -3.91 -31.63
CA ALA A 176 -13.88 -5.23 -32.19
C ALA A 176 -15.38 -5.60 -32.34
N SER A 177 -16.28 -4.71 -31.93
CA SER A 177 -17.73 -4.78 -32.09
C SER A 177 -18.21 -3.82 -33.16
#